data_AF-A0A8S3JJB4-F1
#
_entry.id   AF-A0A8S3JJB4-F1
#
_cell.length_a   1.000
_cell.length_b   1.000
_cell.length_c   1.000
_cell.angle_alpha   90.00
_cell.angle_beta   90.00
_cell.angle_gamma   90.00
#
_symmetry.space_group_name_H-M   'P 1'
#
loop_
_entity.id
_entity.type
_entity.pdbx_description
1 polymer ?
#
loop_
_entity_poly.entity_id
_entity_poly.type
_entity_poly.pdbx_seq_one_letter_code
_entity_poly.pdbx_strand_id
1 'polypeptide(L)'
;MRYRSDPTLPSTAHNSRRDEVTIFQVADNGSTWIVFKGFVKMHDPFTFKSQRSIDDRFCLKLEINGYLDTTISACCERLYRGGGRIDDGDSSFWIETVEQYTSCAKCNDSIDLSQAPDDEKMIHTT
;
A
#
# COMPACT_ATOMS: atom_id res chain seq x y z
N MET A 1 7.81 -15.51 8.83
CA MET A 1 9.25 -15.20 8.85
C MET A 1 9.39 -13.95 8.00
N ARG A 2 9.75 -12.80 8.57
CA ARG A 2 9.83 -11.56 7.77
C ARG A 2 11.10 -11.59 6.90
N TYR A 3 11.00 -11.10 5.67
CA TYR A 3 12.13 -10.95 4.78
C TYR A 3 13.13 -10.00 5.44
N ARG A 4 14.38 -10.46 5.56
CA ARG A 4 15.50 -9.62 5.96
C ARG A 4 16.47 -9.57 4.80
N SER A 5 16.77 -8.36 4.35
CA SER A 5 17.90 -8.10 3.46
C SER A 5 19.16 -8.72 4.06
N ASP A 6 20.00 -9.35 3.23
CA ASP A 6 21.22 -10.02 3.69
C ASP A 6 22.13 -9.05 4.46
N PRO A 7 22.29 -9.19 5.79
CA PRO A 7 22.98 -8.21 6.62
C PRO A 7 24.50 -8.15 6.35
N THR A 8 25.04 -9.06 5.54
CA THR A 8 26.47 -9.12 5.21
C THR A 8 26.85 -8.21 4.03
N LEU A 9 25.87 -7.64 3.33
CA LEU A 9 26.13 -6.78 2.18
C LEU A 9 26.42 -5.32 2.60
N PRO A 10 27.31 -4.60 1.88
CA PRO A 10 27.51 -3.18 2.13
C PRO A 10 26.25 -2.38 1.78
N SER A 11 25.95 -1.32 2.55
CA SER A 11 24.77 -0.45 2.39
C SER A 11 24.57 0.08 0.95
N THR A 12 25.66 0.30 0.21
CA THR A 12 25.62 0.73 -1.20
C THR A 12 25.17 -0.37 -2.16
N ALA A 13 25.45 -1.65 -1.86
CA ALA A 13 24.94 -2.78 -2.62
C ALA A 13 23.45 -3.03 -2.34
N HIS A 14 23.00 -2.79 -1.10
CA HIS A 14 21.57 -2.87 -0.74
C HIS A 14 20.70 -1.93 -1.58
N ASN A 15 21.15 -0.69 -1.82
CA ASN A 15 20.40 0.30 -2.62
C ASN A 15 20.41 0.02 -4.15
N SER A 16 21.27 -0.91 -4.59
CA SER A 16 21.36 -1.32 -6.00
C SER A 16 20.62 -2.61 -6.30
N ARG A 17 20.32 -3.40 -5.25
CA ARG A 17 19.59 -4.65 -5.35
C ARG A 17 18.12 -4.37 -5.66
N ARG A 18 17.58 -5.14 -6.60
CA ARG A 18 16.13 -5.21 -6.84
C ARG A 18 15.66 -6.58 -6.41
N ASP A 19 14.64 -6.60 -5.57
CA ASP A 19 14.00 -7.84 -5.16
C ASP A 19 12.67 -7.98 -5.91
N GLU A 20 12.29 -9.22 -6.22
CA GLU A 20 10.98 -9.47 -6.83
C GLU A 20 9.90 -9.29 -5.76
N VAL A 21 9.07 -8.28 -5.94
CA VAL A 21 7.90 -7.99 -5.10
C VAL A 21 6.67 -8.51 -5.81
N THR A 22 5.89 -9.35 -5.12
CA THR A 22 4.56 -9.78 -5.58
C THR A 22 3.52 -9.41 -4.55
N ILE A 23 2.47 -8.71 -4.97
CA ILE A 23 1.34 -8.33 -4.13
C ILE A 23 0.13 -9.15 -4.56
N PHE A 24 -0.39 -9.90 -3.60
CA PHE A 24 -1.60 -10.67 -3.75
C PHE A 24 -2.73 -9.96 -3.01
N GLN A 25 -3.82 -9.68 -3.71
CA GLN A 25 -5.06 -9.29 -3.06
C GLN A 25 -5.91 -10.51 -2.77
N VAL A 26 -6.43 -10.61 -1.54
CA VAL A 26 -7.21 -11.77 -1.06
C VAL A 26 -8.64 -11.33 -0.78
N ALA A 27 -9.62 -11.99 -1.40
CA ALA A 27 -11.04 -11.80 -1.10
C ALA A 27 -11.47 -12.61 0.13
N ASP A 28 -12.63 -12.24 0.69
CA ASP A 28 -13.20 -12.93 1.86
C ASP A 28 -13.57 -14.40 1.56
N ASN A 29 -13.82 -14.76 0.29
CA ASN A 29 -14.05 -16.14 -0.14
C ASN A 29 -12.75 -16.97 -0.30
N GLY A 30 -11.59 -16.40 0.02
CA GLY A 30 -10.26 -17.04 -0.12
C GLY A 30 -9.64 -16.95 -1.51
N SER A 31 -10.36 -16.41 -2.50
CA SER A 31 -9.81 -16.17 -3.84
C SER A 31 -8.69 -15.14 -3.77
N THR A 32 -7.66 -15.31 -4.60
CA THR A 32 -6.46 -14.48 -4.57
C THR A 32 -6.07 -14.03 -5.97
N TRP A 33 -5.76 -12.73 -6.14
CA TRP A 33 -5.30 -12.14 -7.41
C TRP A 33 -3.94 -11.48 -7.23
N ILE A 34 -3.06 -11.63 -8.22
CA ILE A 34 -1.83 -10.84 -8.28
C ILE A 34 -2.19 -9.45 -8.80
N VAL A 35 -2.08 -8.43 -7.95
CA VAL A 35 -2.36 -7.03 -8.31
C VAL A 35 -1.08 -6.27 -8.65
N PHE A 36 0.08 -6.80 -8.26
CA PHE A 36 1.39 -6.28 -8.65
C PHE A 36 2.42 -7.40 -8.67
N LYS A 37 3.32 -7.37 -9.65
CA LYS A 37 4.53 -8.20 -9.68
C LYS A 37 5.65 -7.46 -10.41
N GLY A 38 6.79 -7.27 -9.76
CA GLY A 38 7.91 -6.56 -10.37
C GLY A 38 9.18 -6.54 -9.52
N PHE A 39 10.29 -6.14 -10.12
CA PHE A 39 11.57 -5.96 -9.44
C PHE A 39 11.69 -4.54 -8.90
N VAL A 40 11.65 -4.39 -7.58
CA VAL A 40 11.60 -3.09 -6.89
C VAL A 40 12.85 -2.94 -6.02
N LYS A 41 13.43 -1.74 -5.96
CA LYS A 41 14.51 -1.46 -5.00
C LYS A 41 13.93 -1.18 -3.62
N MET A 42 14.77 -1.29 -2.60
CA MET A 42 14.44 -0.74 -1.29
C MET A 42 13.97 0.71 -1.41
N HIS A 43 12.84 1.02 -0.79
CA HIS A 43 12.16 2.31 -0.75
C HIS A 43 11.61 2.82 -2.09
N ASP A 44 11.74 2.08 -3.18
CA ASP A 44 11.08 2.47 -4.43
C ASP A 44 9.56 2.32 -4.24
N PRO A 45 8.78 3.38 -4.52
CA PRO A 45 7.34 3.31 -4.50
C PRO A 45 6.82 2.36 -5.58
N PHE A 46 5.70 1.70 -5.31
CA PHE A 46 4.91 1.05 -6.36
C PHE A 46 3.42 1.31 -6.19
N THR A 47 2.71 1.18 -7.31
CA THR A 47 1.29 1.46 -7.46
C THR A 47 0.60 0.26 -8.09
N PHE A 48 -0.64 -0.01 -7.68
CA PHE A 48 -1.47 -1.08 -8.24
C PHE A 48 -2.95 -0.72 -8.19
N LYS A 49 -3.76 -1.44 -8.97
CA LYS A 49 -5.22 -1.34 -8.95
C LYS A 49 -5.83 -2.41 -8.06
N SER A 50 -6.69 -2.01 -7.14
CA SER A 50 -7.41 -2.98 -6.32
C SER A 50 -8.45 -3.73 -7.16
N GLN A 51 -8.59 -5.03 -6.88
CA GLN A 51 -9.64 -5.91 -7.43
C GLN A 51 -10.73 -6.19 -6.40
N ARG A 52 -10.92 -5.28 -5.41
CA ARG A 52 -11.81 -5.52 -4.28
C ARG A 52 -13.26 -5.29 -4.71
N SER A 53 -14.18 -6.17 -4.30
CA SER A 53 -15.60 -5.85 -4.33
C SER A 53 -15.93 -4.82 -3.24
N ILE A 54 -16.87 -3.91 -3.48
CA ILE A 54 -17.17 -2.82 -2.53
C ILE A 54 -17.55 -3.32 -1.12
N ASP A 55 -18.16 -4.50 -1.03
CA ASP A 55 -18.63 -5.12 0.21
C ASP A 55 -17.57 -5.97 0.93
N ASP A 56 -16.47 -6.30 0.27
CA ASP A 56 -15.41 -7.15 0.82
C ASP A 56 -14.42 -6.33 1.65
N ARG A 57 -13.69 -6.97 2.56
CA ARG A 57 -12.53 -6.34 3.22
C ARG A 57 -11.36 -6.20 2.26
N PHE A 58 -10.54 -5.18 2.49
CA PHE A 58 -9.27 -5.04 1.80
C PHE A 58 -8.20 -5.87 2.51
N CYS A 59 -7.59 -6.81 1.79
CA CYS A 59 -6.53 -7.65 2.30
C CYS A 59 -5.45 -7.85 1.23
N LEU A 60 -4.20 -7.58 1.59
CA LEU A 60 -3.05 -7.86 0.72
C LEU A 60 -2.03 -8.74 1.44
N LYS A 61 -1.41 -9.64 0.69
CA LYS A 61 -0.20 -10.38 1.08
C LYS A 61 0.97 -9.90 0.23
N LEU A 62 2.07 -9.57 0.89
CA LEU A 62 3.32 -9.17 0.24
C LEU A 62 4.29 -10.36 0.27
N GLU A 63 4.75 -10.76 -0.91
CA GLU A 63 5.86 -11.70 -1.07
C GLU A 63 7.09 -10.99 -1.65
N ILE A 64 8.26 -11.26 -1.07
CA ILE A 64 9.55 -10.75 -1.53
C ILE A 64 10.43 -11.94 -1.89
N ASN A 65 10.86 -12.02 -3.15
CA ASN A 65 11.61 -13.15 -3.73
C ASN A 65 10.94 -14.52 -3.45
N GLY A 66 9.60 -14.56 -3.48
CA GLY A 66 8.81 -15.76 -3.20
C GLY A 66 8.62 -16.11 -1.71
N TYR A 67 9.06 -15.26 -0.79
CA TYR A 67 8.83 -15.42 0.64
C TYR A 67 7.74 -14.48 1.13
N LEU A 68 6.70 -15.03 1.76
CA LEU A 68 5.66 -14.24 2.42
C LEU A 68 6.27 -13.41 3.56
N ASP A 69 6.27 -12.10 3.37
CA ASP A 69 6.84 -11.14 4.32
C ASP A 69 5.79 -10.64 5.31
N THR A 70 4.71 -10.05 4.80
CA THR A 70 3.65 -9.46 5.63
C THR A 70 2.27 -9.56 4.97
N THR A 71 1.25 -9.28 5.77
CA THR A 71 -0.14 -9.19 5.33
C THR A 71 -0.75 -7.94 5.95
N ILE A 72 -1.37 -7.10 5.13
CA ILE A 72 -2.10 -5.93 5.60
C ILE A 72 -3.59 -6.14 5.38
N SER A 73 -4.39 -5.63 6.30
CA SER A 73 -5.85 -5.65 6.18
C SER A 73 -6.45 -4.33 6.62
N ALA A 74 -7.53 -3.93 5.94
CA ALA A 74 -8.26 -2.71 6.20
C ALA A 74 -9.74 -2.91 5.83
N CYS A 75 -10.57 -1.95 6.21
CA CYS A 75 -11.97 -1.93 5.76
C CYS A 75 -12.10 -1.68 4.26
N CYS A 76 -11.23 -0.86 3.66
CA CYS A 76 -11.10 -0.65 2.22
C CYS A 76 -9.73 -0.05 1.86
N GLU A 77 -9.40 -0.04 0.58
CA GLU A 77 -8.18 0.52 -0.01
C GLU A 77 -8.08 2.05 0.12
N ARG A 78 -9.18 2.74 0.47
CA ARG A 78 -9.18 4.21 0.70
C ARG A 78 -8.15 4.63 1.75
N LEU A 79 -7.86 3.78 2.75
CA LEU A 79 -6.85 4.08 3.77
C LEU A 79 -5.42 4.20 3.19
N TYR A 80 -5.19 3.70 1.97
CA TYR A 80 -3.89 3.74 1.28
C TYR A 80 -3.86 4.75 0.12
N ARG A 81 -4.87 5.62 -0.01
CA ARG A 81 -4.95 6.62 -1.10
C ARG A 81 -3.78 7.61 -1.15
N GLY A 82 -3.17 7.90 0.00
CA GLY A 82 -2.01 8.80 0.15
C GLY A 82 -0.68 8.06 0.27
N GLY A 83 -0.66 6.78 -0.12
CA GLY A 83 0.43 5.88 0.16
C GLY A 83 0.47 5.44 1.61
N GLY A 84 1.37 4.52 1.90
CA GLY A 84 1.53 3.98 3.23
C GLY A 84 2.66 2.97 3.29
N ARG A 85 3.24 2.86 4.48
CA ARG A 85 4.13 1.73 4.78
C ARG A 85 3.30 0.46 4.86
N ILE A 86 3.82 -0.60 4.26
CA ILE A 86 3.18 -1.92 4.27
C ILE A 86 3.42 -2.61 5.63
N ASP A 87 4.33 -2.08 6.46
CA ASP A 87 4.56 -2.56 7.81
C ASP A 87 4.82 -1.42 8.81
N ASP A 88 4.66 -1.74 10.09
CA ASP A 88 4.96 -0.87 11.23
C ASP A 88 6.46 -0.90 11.65
N GLY A 89 7.40 -1.11 10.71
CA GLY A 89 8.81 -1.38 11.03
C GLY A 89 9.83 -0.89 10.00
N ASP A 90 10.99 -1.56 9.96
CA ASP A 90 12.08 -1.35 9.00
C ASP A 90 11.79 -1.97 7.61
N SER A 91 10.53 -2.27 7.23
CA SER A 91 10.34 -2.85 5.90
C SER A 91 10.77 -1.90 4.80
N SER A 92 11.29 -2.57 3.79
CA SER A 92 12.01 -2.02 2.66
C SER A 92 11.10 -1.48 1.56
N PHE A 93 9.76 -1.52 1.70
CA PHE A 93 8.85 -1.33 0.57
C PHE A 93 7.67 -0.40 0.90
N TRP A 94 7.31 0.45 -0.08
CA TRP A 94 6.36 1.55 0.09
C TRP A 94 5.24 1.46 -0.95
N ILE A 95 3.97 1.47 -0.49
CA ILE A 95 2.84 1.69 -1.42
C ILE A 95 2.75 3.18 -1.66
N GLU A 96 2.90 3.60 -2.91
CA GLU A 96 2.76 5.01 -3.29
C GLU A 96 1.29 5.44 -3.28
N THR A 97 0.45 4.65 -3.91
CA THR A 97 -1.00 4.82 -3.90
C THR A 97 -1.67 3.53 -4.40
N VAL A 98 -2.97 3.43 -4.13
CA VAL A 98 -3.85 2.45 -4.79
C VAL A 98 -4.66 3.20 -5.84
N GLU A 99 -4.46 2.85 -7.10
CA GLU A 99 -5.20 3.44 -8.21
C GLU A 99 -6.68 3.08 -8.12
N GLN A 100 -7.54 4.07 -8.42
CA GLN A 100 -8.99 3.89 -8.53
C GLN A 100 -9.62 3.30 -7.25
N TYR A 101 -9.21 3.82 -6.09
CA TYR A 101 -9.72 3.37 -4.80
C TYR A 101 -11.24 3.57 -4.67
N THR A 102 -11.91 2.59 -4.09
CA THR A 102 -13.33 2.61 -3.75
C THR A 102 -13.51 2.67 -2.23
N SER A 103 -14.40 3.55 -1.78
CA SER A 103 -14.71 3.71 -0.35
C SER A 103 -15.85 2.76 0.04
N CYS A 104 -15.70 2.03 1.15
CA CYS A 104 -16.80 1.25 1.71
C CYS A 104 -17.80 2.18 2.44
N ALA A 105 -19.01 1.68 2.71
CA ALA A 105 -20.07 2.45 3.38
C ALA A 105 -19.59 3.09 4.69
N LYS A 106 -18.88 2.33 5.53
CA LYS A 106 -18.31 2.83 6.79
C LYS A 106 -17.38 4.03 6.59
N CYS A 107 -16.53 3.97 5.56
CA CYS A 107 -15.62 5.07 5.24
C CYS A 107 -16.33 6.26 4.61
N ASN A 108 -17.48 6.07 3.95
CA ASN A 108 -18.30 7.18 3.43
C ASN A 108 -19.04 7.90 4.54
N ASP A 109 -19.63 7.18 5.49
CA ASP A 109 -20.33 7.78 6.64
C ASP A 109 -19.35 8.57 7.53
N SER A 110 -18.08 8.20 7.52
CA SER A 110 -17.01 8.90 8.26
C SER A 110 -16.53 10.19 7.59
N ILE A 111 -16.98 10.51 6.37
CA ILE A 111 -16.58 11.73 5.64
C ILE A 111 -17.24 12.98 6.24
N ASP A 112 -18.37 12.83 6.93
CA ASP A 112 -19.19 13.94 7.43
C ASP A 112 -18.57 14.74 8.59
N LEU A 113 -17.40 14.33 9.12
CA LEU A 113 -16.79 14.98 10.31
C LEU A 113 -15.35 15.49 10.13
N SER A 114 -14.77 15.44 8.93
CA SER A 114 -13.36 15.86 8.73
C SER A 114 -13.09 16.80 7.54
N GLN A 115 -14.12 17.41 6.96
CA GLN A 115 -13.92 18.56 6.07
C GLN A 115 -14.05 19.87 6.86
N ALA A 116 -12.98 20.27 7.54
CA ALA A 116 -12.71 21.71 7.57
C ALA A 116 -12.22 22.08 6.15
N PRO A 117 -12.84 23.07 5.47
CA PRO A 117 -12.31 23.53 4.19
C PRO A 117 -10.96 24.22 4.41
N ASP A 118 -9.90 23.66 3.84
CA ASP A 118 -8.61 24.35 3.68
C ASP A 118 -8.80 25.60 2.79
N ASP A 119 -8.41 26.75 3.36
CA ASP A 119 -7.98 27.99 2.73
C ASP A 119 -8.82 28.59 1.58
N GLU A 120 -9.82 29.40 1.94
CA GLU A 120 -10.24 30.53 1.09
C GLU A 120 -9.13 31.60 1.11
N LYS A 121 -8.27 31.56 0.10
CA LYS A 121 -7.26 32.57 -0.18
C LYS A 121 -7.96 33.87 -0.64
N MET A 122 -8.42 34.70 0.30
CA MET A 122 -8.81 36.08 0.00
C MET A 122 -7.56 36.93 -0.25
N ILE A 123 -7.24 37.12 -1.52
CA ILE A 123 -6.38 38.19 -2.02
C ILE A 123 -7.00 39.56 -1.68
N HIS A 124 -6.49 40.24 -0.66
CA HIS A 124 -6.65 41.69 -0.55
C HIS A 124 -5.79 42.34 -1.63
N THR A 125 -6.41 42.83 -2.70
CA THR A 125 -5.79 43.83 -3.57
C THR A 125 -6.29 45.20 -3.11
N THR A 126 -5.30 46.06 -2.86
CA THR A 126 -5.38 47.46 -2.42
C THR A 126 -6.04 48.35 -3.46
#